data_AF-A0A158DIS2-F1
#
_entry.id   AF-A0A158DIS2-F1
#
_cell.length_a   1.000
_cell.length_b   1.000
_cell.length_c   1.000
_cell.angle_alpha   90.00
_cell.angle_beta   90.00
_cell.angle_gamma   90.00
#
_symmetry.space_group_name_H-M   'P 1'
#
loop_
_entity.id
_entity.type
_entity.pdbx_description
1 polymer ?
#
loop_
_entity_poly.entity_id
_entity_poly.type
_entity_poly.pdbx_seq_one_letter_code
_entity_poly.pdbx_strand_id
1 'polypeptide(L)'
;MGLHNAKILRRKPCDWSEAASARVYFSGLLGLGGATRLVEAGAFVYIVGRRLSILKDAACNLGANVRAVAEDVSKKEDMMRVASVIHDEQGSVDIVFPNARYYKGCPLEEVSEEFLDAMLNVNLKGQLFMVQAMRLIMNKGGSIILTSSMTAFIGLPRHCLHHRTEVSQHPGGRDQPRCNFDRRLKGMTPEEAHLESGHVYYVGPGGGSKPMVFAGAIA
;
A
#
# COMPACT_ATOMS: atom_id res chain seq x y z
N MET A 1 -5.58 45.37 -0.44
CA MET A 1 -5.86 44.12 0.30
C MET A 1 -5.20 42.98 -0.45
N GLY A 2 -4.06 42.49 0.05
CA GLY A 2 -3.20 41.54 -0.66
C GLY A 2 -3.60 40.09 -0.43
N LEU A 3 -3.83 39.37 -1.53
CA LEU A 3 -3.94 37.91 -1.56
C LEU A 3 -2.65 37.30 -1.00
N HIS A 4 -2.77 36.51 0.06
CA HIS A 4 -1.65 35.77 0.64
C HIS A 4 -1.18 34.70 -0.35
N ASN A 5 0.04 34.89 -0.85
CA ASN A 5 0.83 33.89 -1.56
C ASN A 5 1.13 32.71 -0.61
N ALA A 6 0.31 31.67 -0.65
CA ALA A 6 0.72 30.38 -0.14
C ALA A 6 1.90 29.90 -1.00
N LYS A 7 3.13 29.96 -0.47
CA LYS A 7 4.28 29.30 -1.08
C LYS A 7 3.94 27.82 -1.17
N ILE A 8 3.62 27.33 -2.38
CA ILE A 8 3.71 25.90 -2.68
C ILE A 8 5.15 25.53 -2.40
N LEU A 9 5.40 24.86 -1.27
CA LEU A 9 6.70 24.30 -0.94
C LEU A 9 7.00 23.29 -2.04
N ARG A 10 7.74 23.68 -3.07
CA ARG A 10 8.38 22.75 -4.00
C ARG A 10 9.34 21.91 -3.17
N ARG A 11 8.85 20.75 -2.69
CA ARG A 11 9.70 19.76 -2.04
C ARG A 11 10.78 19.35 -3.04
N LYS A 12 12.00 19.14 -2.56
CA LYS A 12 13.06 18.55 -3.39
C LYS A 12 12.52 17.25 -4.01
N PRO A 13 12.82 16.97 -5.29
CA PRO A 13 12.53 15.67 -5.90
C PRO A 13 13.03 14.55 -5.00
N CYS A 14 12.26 13.48 -4.84
CA CYS A 14 12.65 12.34 -4.02
C CYS A 14 13.89 11.69 -4.64
N ASP A 15 14.83 11.29 -3.79
CA ASP A 15 15.99 10.53 -4.21
C ASP A 15 15.65 9.04 -4.09
N TRP A 16 15.40 8.41 -5.24
CA TRP A 16 15.06 7.00 -5.33
C TRP A 16 16.28 6.09 -5.55
N SER A 17 17.49 6.64 -5.56
CA SER A 17 18.71 5.86 -5.84
C SER A 17 18.91 4.70 -4.88
N GLU A 18 18.50 4.85 -3.61
CA GLU A 18 18.55 3.76 -2.63
C GLU A 18 17.54 2.63 -2.92
N ALA A 19 16.48 2.89 -3.69
CA ALA A 19 15.53 1.88 -4.13
C ALA A 19 15.98 1.14 -5.40
N ALA A 20 17.08 1.57 -6.04
CA ALA A 20 17.67 0.82 -7.14
C ALA A 20 17.97 -0.60 -6.65
N SER A 21 17.57 -1.61 -7.43
CA SER A 21 17.63 -3.06 -7.09
C SER A 21 16.69 -3.56 -5.98
N ALA A 22 15.81 -2.71 -5.41
CA ALA A 22 14.83 -3.19 -4.45
C ALA A 22 13.85 -4.16 -5.10
N ARG A 23 13.46 -5.22 -4.37
CA ARG A 23 12.41 -6.15 -4.79
C ARG A 23 11.13 -5.81 -4.06
N VAL A 24 10.11 -5.42 -4.82
CA VAL A 24 8.93 -4.77 -4.28
C VAL A 24 7.67 -5.57 -4.61
N TYR A 25 6.85 -5.82 -3.60
CA TYR A 25 5.52 -6.37 -3.74
C TYR A 25 4.47 -5.26 -3.68
N PHE A 26 3.60 -5.19 -4.68
CA PHE A 26 2.38 -4.38 -4.69
C PHE A 26 1.15 -5.24 -4.89
N SER A 27 0.10 -4.93 -4.15
CA SER A 27 -1.23 -5.50 -4.38
C SER A 27 -2.26 -4.41 -4.63
N GLY A 28 -3.17 -4.65 -5.57
CA GLY A 28 -4.15 -3.65 -6.01
C GLY A 28 -3.57 -2.60 -6.96
N LEU A 29 -4.47 -1.81 -7.57
CA LEU A 29 -4.11 -0.80 -8.60
C LEU A 29 -3.83 0.59 -8.01
N LEU A 30 -4.19 0.83 -6.74
CA LEU A 30 -3.99 2.10 -6.05
C LEU A 30 -2.52 2.40 -5.71
N GLY A 31 -1.58 1.53 -6.10
CA GLY A 31 -0.13 1.73 -5.93
C GLY A 31 0.64 1.95 -7.24
N LEU A 32 -0.04 2.07 -8.39
CA LEU A 32 0.64 2.10 -9.70
C LEU A 32 1.56 3.32 -9.88
N GLY A 33 1.23 4.49 -9.33
CA GLY A 33 2.12 5.65 -9.36
C GLY A 33 3.45 5.41 -8.66
N GLY A 34 3.41 4.69 -7.54
CA GLY A 34 4.59 4.34 -6.74
C GLY A 34 5.38 3.23 -7.43
N ALA A 35 4.68 2.27 -8.03
CA ALA A 35 5.29 1.25 -8.88
C ALA A 35 6.04 1.89 -10.07
N THR A 36 5.49 2.91 -10.73
CA THR A 36 6.19 3.63 -11.81
C THR A 36 7.51 4.19 -11.33
N ARG A 37 7.52 4.96 -10.24
CA ARG A 37 8.76 5.59 -9.73
C ARG A 37 9.79 4.57 -9.26
N LEU A 38 9.35 3.47 -8.65
CA LEU A 38 10.23 2.40 -8.23
C LEU A 38 10.86 1.68 -9.43
N VAL A 39 10.08 1.43 -10.48
CA VAL A 39 10.59 0.84 -11.73
C VAL A 39 11.58 1.78 -12.42
N GLU A 40 11.27 3.07 -12.51
CA GLU A 40 12.16 4.11 -13.05
C GLU A 40 13.47 4.20 -12.26
N ALA A 41 13.43 3.97 -10.94
CA ALA A 41 14.59 3.90 -10.07
C ALA A 41 15.40 2.60 -10.21
N GLY A 42 14.92 1.61 -10.97
CA GLY A 42 15.58 0.33 -11.18
C GLY A 42 15.20 -0.76 -10.17
N ALA A 43 14.10 -0.58 -9.42
CA ALA A 43 13.52 -1.65 -8.62
C ALA A 43 12.81 -2.69 -9.50
N PHE A 44 12.72 -3.93 -9.02
CA PHE A 44 11.88 -4.97 -9.62
C PHE A 44 10.55 -5.06 -8.87
N VAL A 45 9.43 -4.91 -9.58
CA VAL A 45 8.11 -4.76 -8.99
C VAL A 45 7.19 -5.92 -9.36
N TYR A 46 6.61 -6.58 -8.36
CA TYR A 46 5.51 -7.51 -8.50
C TYR A 46 4.18 -6.77 -8.31
N ILE A 47 3.28 -6.85 -9.27
CA ILE A 47 1.90 -6.35 -9.15
C ILE A 47 0.93 -7.51 -9.08
N VAL A 48 0.13 -7.54 -8.01
CA VAL A 48 -0.71 -8.69 -7.66
C VAL A 48 -2.18 -8.30 -7.54
N GLY A 49 -3.04 -9.15 -8.10
CA GLY A 49 -4.49 -8.99 -8.01
C GLY A 49 -5.24 -9.99 -8.89
N ARG A 50 -6.58 -10.00 -8.78
CA ARG A 50 -7.40 -11.05 -9.41
C ARG A 50 -7.49 -10.97 -10.93
N ARG A 51 -7.39 -9.77 -11.52
CA ARG A 51 -7.66 -9.53 -12.95
C ARG A 51 -6.35 -9.46 -13.74
N LEU A 52 -5.90 -10.61 -14.25
CA LEU A 52 -4.61 -10.72 -14.95
C LEU A 52 -4.49 -9.80 -16.17
N SER A 53 -5.55 -9.63 -16.95
CA SER A 53 -5.53 -8.75 -18.13
C SER A 53 -5.13 -7.32 -17.76
N ILE A 54 -5.80 -6.74 -16.77
CA ILE A 54 -5.52 -5.38 -16.28
C ILE A 54 -4.09 -5.28 -15.73
N LEU A 55 -3.62 -6.31 -15.03
CA LEU A 55 -2.24 -6.32 -14.52
C LEU A 55 -1.22 -6.40 -15.65
N LYS A 56 -1.48 -7.18 -16.70
CA LYS A 56 -0.58 -7.25 -17.86
C LYS A 56 -0.52 -5.92 -18.60
N ASP A 57 -1.65 -5.24 -18.77
CA ASP A 57 -1.69 -3.90 -19.38
C ASP A 57 -0.89 -2.90 -18.53
N ALA A 58 -1.07 -2.93 -17.20
CA ALA A 58 -0.29 -2.11 -16.28
C ALA A 58 1.21 -2.43 -16.34
N ALA A 59 1.61 -3.70 -16.35
CA ALA A 59 3.00 -4.12 -16.47
C ALA A 59 3.63 -3.64 -17.79
N CYS A 60 2.88 -3.74 -18.90
CA CYS A 60 3.32 -3.24 -20.21
C CYS A 60 3.61 -1.73 -20.18
N ASN A 61 2.78 -0.95 -19.49
CA ASN A 61 2.97 0.49 -19.34
C ASN A 61 4.09 0.88 -18.38
N LEU A 62 4.38 0.04 -17.38
CA LEU A 62 5.42 0.29 -16.38
C LEU A 62 6.84 -0.08 -16.88
N GLY A 63 6.97 -1.10 -17.73
CA GLY A 63 8.24 -1.48 -18.37
C GLY A 63 8.79 -2.85 -17.94
N ALA A 64 10.08 -3.08 -18.21
CA ALA A 64 10.69 -4.41 -18.16
C ALA A 64 10.86 -5.00 -16.75
N ASN A 65 10.97 -4.17 -15.72
CA ASN A 65 11.20 -4.62 -14.34
C ASN A 65 9.89 -4.83 -13.57
N VAL A 66 8.85 -5.33 -14.25
CA VAL A 66 7.53 -5.58 -13.65
C VAL A 66 7.00 -6.96 -13.97
N ARG A 67 6.50 -7.64 -12.94
CA ARG A 67 5.85 -8.94 -13.04
C ARG A 67 4.40 -8.86 -12.56
N ALA A 68 3.47 -9.16 -13.47
CA ALA A 68 2.06 -9.34 -13.12
C ALA A 68 1.80 -10.77 -12.60
N VAL A 69 1.15 -10.89 -11.45
CA VAL A 69 0.78 -12.17 -10.81
C VAL A 69 -0.71 -12.15 -10.46
N ALA A 70 -1.45 -13.13 -10.99
CA ALA A 70 -2.90 -13.19 -10.80
C ALA A 70 -3.28 -14.08 -9.61
N GLU A 71 -3.69 -13.46 -8.51
CA GLU A 71 -3.97 -14.17 -7.25
C GLU A 71 -5.06 -13.42 -6.45
N ASP A 72 -5.80 -14.16 -5.61
CA ASP A 72 -6.80 -13.60 -4.71
C ASP A 72 -6.22 -13.41 -3.31
N VAL A 73 -6.04 -12.16 -2.91
CA VAL A 73 -5.47 -11.81 -1.60
C VAL A 73 -6.29 -12.33 -0.43
N SER A 74 -7.59 -12.61 -0.61
CA SER A 74 -8.46 -13.15 0.44
C SER A 74 -8.20 -14.63 0.77
N LYS A 75 -7.38 -15.31 -0.04
CA LYS A 75 -7.00 -16.71 0.11
C LYS A 75 -5.55 -16.82 0.56
N LYS A 76 -5.30 -17.61 1.61
CA LYS A 76 -3.97 -17.74 2.19
C LYS A 76 -3.03 -18.48 1.23
N GLU A 77 -3.55 -19.52 0.59
CA GLU A 77 -2.82 -20.40 -0.32
C GLU A 77 -2.32 -19.62 -1.55
N ASP A 78 -3.13 -18.70 -2.06
CA ASP A 78 -2.78 -17.77 -3.13
C ASP A 78 -1.60 -16.89 -2.72
N MET A 79 -1.62 -16.32 -1.51
CA MET A 79 -0.50 -15.49 -1.01
C MET A 79 0.77 -16.28 -0.77
N MET A 80 0.67 -17.55 -0.37
CA MET A 80 1.82 -18.45 -0.27
C MET A 80 2.42 -18.75 -1.65
N ARG A 81 1.59 -18.93 -2.70
CA ARG A 81 2.08 -19.09 -4.07
C ARG A 81 2.81 -17.84 -4.56
N VAL A 82 2.29 -16.65 -4.28
CA VAL A 82 3.00 -15.40 -4.62
C VAL A 82 4.36 -15.35 -3.95
N ALA A 83 4.43 -15.68 -2.65
CA ALA A 83 5.70 -15.68 -1.93
C ALA A 83 6.70 -16.67 -2.57
N SER A 84 6.25 -17.86 -2.97
CA SER A 84 7.09 -18.82 -3.71
C SER A 84 7.62 -18.20 -5.01
N VAL A 85 6.74 -17.63 -5.84
CA VAL A 85 7.14 -17.02 -7.12
C VAL A 85 8.21 -15.93 -6.91
N ILE A 86 8.02 -15.04 -5.93
CA ILE A 86 9.00 -13.99 -5.63
C ILE A 86 10.31 -14.59 -5.12
N HIS A 87 10.23 -15.61 -4.27
CA HIS A 87 11.42 -16.28 -3.73
C HIS A 87 12.21 -16.99 -4.83
N ASP A 88 11.53 -17.72 -5.70
CA ASP A 88 12.13 -18.50 -6.77
C ASP A 88 12.79 -17.59 -7.83
N GLU A 89 12.17 -16.45 -8.13
CA GLU A 89 12.68 -15.51 -9.14
C GLU A 89 13.72 -14.51 -8.58
N GLN A 90 13.58 -14.05 -7.34
CA GLN A 90 14.32 -12.91 -6.78
C GLN A 90 14.93 -13.16 -5.39
N GLY A 91 14.69 -14.33 -4.79
CA GLY A 91 15.24 -14.76 -3.50
C GLY A 91 14.57 -14.14 -2.27
N SER A 92 14.24 -12.85 -2.28
CA SER A 92 13.57 -12.19 -1.17
C SER A 92 12.81 -10.93 -1.57
N VAL A 93 12.01 -10.41 -0.66
CA VAL A 93 11.32 -9.12 -0.81
C VAL A 93 11.90 -8.08 0.15
N ASP A 94 12.01 -6.84 -0.34
CA ASP A 94 12.54 -5.70 0.39
C ASP A 94 11.43 -4.76 0.87
N ILE A 95 10.42 -4.53 0.03
CA ILE A 95 9.33 -3.58 0.31
C ILE A 95 7.99 -4.22 -0.06
N VAL A 96 7.00 -4.10 0.81
CA VAL A 96 5.69 -4.73 0.65
C VAL A 96 4.58 -3.69 0.84
N PHE A 97 3.74 -3.54 -0.17
CA PHE A 97 2.55 -2.70 -0.19
C PHE A 97 1.28 -3.58 -0.25
N PRO A 98 0.76 -4.04 0.90
CA PRO A 98 -0.46 -4.85 0.99
C PRO A 98 -1.72 -3.97 0.82
N ASN A 99 -1.86 -3.32 -0.34
CA ASN A 99 -2.86 -2.31 -0.64
C ASN A 99 -4.05 -2.81 -1.50
N ALA A 100 -4.23 -4.12 -1.65
CA ALA A 100 -5.46 -4.62 -2.27
C ALA A 100 -6.69 -4.19 -1.45
N ARG A 101 -7.61 -3.51 -2.11
CA ARG A 101 -8.86 -3.03 -1.53
C ARG A 101 -10.06 -3.45 -2.36
N TYR A 102 -11.15 -3.72 -1.67
CA TYR A 102 -12.49 -3.80 -2.20
C TYR A 102 -13.30 -2.65 -1.58
N TYR A 103 -14.05 -1.94 -2.42
CA TYR A 103 -14.93 -0.88 -2.01
C TYR A 103 -16.18 -0.90 -2.90
N LYS A 104 -17.34 -0.71 -2.27
CA LYS A 104 -18.61 -0.44 -2.93
C LYS A 104 -19.39 0.52 -2.04
N GLY A 105 -19.78 1.68 -2.58
CA GLY A 105 -20.58 2.64 -1.82
C GLY A 105 -21.98 2.09 -1.55
N CYS A 106 -22.38 1.98 -0.28
CA CYS A 106 -23.64 1.38 0.13
C CYS A 106 -24.24 2.16 1.31
N PRO A 107 -25.53 2.56 1.27
CA PRO A 107 -26.26 3.00 2.46
C PRO A 107 -26.17 1.96 3.57
N LEU A 108 -26.17 2.37 4.84
CA LEU A 108 -26.01 1.46 5.96
C LEU A 108 -27.15 0.43 6.01
N GLU A 109 -28.35 0.89 5.66
CA GLU A 109 -29.60 0.14 5.62
C GLU A 109 -29.60 -0.96 4.55
N GLU A 110 -28.71 -0.85 3.55
CA GLU A 110 -28.62 -1.77 2.41
C GLU A 110 -27.38 -2.70 2.50
N VAL A 111 -26.63 -2.64 3.61
CA VAL A 111 -25.45 -3.49 3.80
C VAL A 111 -25.88 -4.94 3.95
N SER A 112 -25.62 -5.77 2.94
CA SER A 112 -25.79 -7.23 3.03
C SER A 112 -24.60 -7.91 3.72
N GLU A 113 -24.83 -9.12 4.23
CA GLU A 113 -23.76 -9.97 4.79
C GLU A 113 -22.70 -10.30 3.74
N GLU A 114 -23.09 -10.58 2.50
CA GLU A 114 -22.15 -10.88 1.41
C GLU A 114 -21.25 -9.68 1.11
N PHE A 115 -21.80 -8.46 1.22
CA PHE A 115 -21.02 -7.25 1.02
C PHE A 115 -20.03 -7.03 2.17
N LEU A 116 -20.48 -7.23 3.42
CA LEU A 116 -19.63 -7.17 4.60
C LEU A 116 -18.49 -8.19 4.53
N ASP A 117 -18.81 -9.43 4.19
CA ASP A 117 -17.83 -10.51 4.07
C ASP A 117 -16.83 -10.22 2.96
N ALA A 118 -17.27 -9.74 1.79
CA ALA A 118 -16.36 -9.37 0.71
C ALA A 118 -15.38 -8.27 1.15
N MET A 119 -15.86 -7.26 1.88
CA MET A 119 -15.05 -6.17 2.43
C MET A 119 -14.02 -6.69 3.45
N LEU A 120 -14.46 -7.47 4.44
CA LEU A 120 -13.57 -8.00 5.49
C LEU A 120 -12.56 -8.99 4.92
N ASN A 121 -12.98 -9.85 4.00
CA ASN A 121 -12.11 -10.85 3.38
C ASN A 121 -10.96 -10.21 2.58
N VAL A 122 -11.20 -9.10 1.88
CA VAL A 122 -10.16 -8.41 1.11
C VAL A 122 -9.37 -7.43 1.99
N ASN A 123 -10.04 -6.48 2.63
CA ASN A 123 -9.38 -5.32 3.24
C ASN A 123 -8.71 -5.65 4.58
N LEU A 124 -9.16 -6.70 5.27
CA LEU A 124 -8.62 -7.09 6.58
C LEU A 124 -7.88 -8.43 6.50
N LYS A 125 -8.62 -9.50 6.19
CA LYS A 125 -8.05 -10.85 6.11
C LYS A 125 -6.98 -10.95 5.02
N GLY A 126 -7.23 -10.36 3.86
CA GLY A 126 -6.27 -10.36 2.76
C GLY A 126 -4.98 -9.63 3.10
N GLN A 127 -5.06 -8.48 3.76
CA GLN A 127 -3.86 -7.78 4.25
C GLN A 127 -3.04 -8.60 5.23
N LEU A 128 -3.70 -9.27 6.16
CA LEU A 128 -3.04 -10.17 7.10
C LEU A 128 -2.30 -11.30 6.35
N PHE A 129 -2.92 -11.92 5.36
CA PHE A 129 -2.31 -12.99 4.58
C PHE A 129 -1.15 -12.53 3.73
N MET A 130 -1.26 -11.35 3.10
CA MET A 130 -0.16 -10.73 2.37
C MET A 130 1.04 -10.50 3.28
N VAL A 131 0.83 -9.90 4.45
CA VAL A 131 1.89 -9.66 5.43
C VAL A 131 2.50 -10.97 5.92
N GLN A 132 1.67 -11.96 6.29
CA GLN A 132 2.14 -13.27 6.74
C GLN A 132 3.03 -13.95 5.70
N ALA A 133 2.58 -14.03 4.44
CA ALA A 133 3.31 -14.70 3.37
C ALA A 133 4.62 -13.97 3.04
N MET A 134 4.57 -12.65 2.85
CA MET A 134 5.76 -11.86 2.52
C MET A 134 6.79 -11.86 3.65
N ARG A 135 6.36 -11.95 4.91
CA ARG A 135 7.27 -11.97 6.07
C ARG A 135 8.22 -13.16 6.06
N LEU A 136 7.81 -14.29 5.48
CA LEU A 136 8.60 -15.52 5.38
C LEU A 136 9.82 -15.35 4.46
N ILE A 137 9.71 -14.48 3.46
CA ILE A 137 10.73 -14.24 2.43
C ILE A 137 11.32 -12.83 2.51
N MET A 138 10.96 -12.06 3.55
CA MET A 138 11.39 -10.66 3.69
C MET A 138 12.81 -10.57 4.24
N ASN A 139 13.62 -9.73 3.59
CA ASN A 139 14.98 -9.42 4.03
C ASN A 139 15.02 -8.74 5.41
N LYS A 140 16.16 -8.88 6.10
CA LYS A 140 16.46 -8.04 7.27
C LYS A 140 16.52 -6.57 6.82
N GLY A 141 15.78 -5.70 7.51
CA GLY A 141 15.63 -4.30 7.10
C GLY A 141 14.61 -4.08 5.98
N GLY A 142 13.81 -5.09 5.64
CA GLY A 142 12.64 -4.93 4.78
C GLY A 142 11.52 -4.13 5.44
N SER A 143 10.62 -3.62 4.62
CA SER A 143 9.56 -2.69 5.02
C SER A 143 8.20 -3.18 4.56
N ILE A 144 7.21 -3.12 5.45
CA ILE A 144 5.80 -3.25 5.11
C ILE A 144 5.15 -1.87 5.24
N ILE A 145 4.43 -1.46 4.21
CA ILE A 145 3.80 -0.14 4.09
C ILE A 145 2.31 -0.31 3.90
N LEU A 146 1.59 -0.19 5.00
CA LEU A 146 0.14 -0.12 4.98
C LEU A 146 -0.28 1.29 4.64
N THR A 147 -1.15 1.42 3.65
CA THR A 147 -1.86 2.67 3.37
C THR A 147 -3.17 2.68 4.15
N SER A 148 -3.73 3.85 4.43
CA SER A 148 -5.07 4.01 5.00
C SER A 148 -5.83 5.08 4.19
N SER A 149 -6.93 5.63 4.69
CA SER A 149 -7.63 6.78 4.08
C SER A 149 -8.07 7.79 5.15
N MET A 150 -8.35 9.05 4.78
CA MET A 150 -9.01 10.01 5.69
C MET A 150 -10.35 9.50 6.20
N THR A 151 -11.02 8.61 5.44
CA THR A 151 -12.23 7.97 5.93
C THR A 151 -11.99 7.09 7.16
N ALA A 152 -10.75 6.88 7.63
CA ALA A 152 -10.50 6.31 8.95
C ALA A 152 -10.86 7.28 10.10
N PHE A 153 -10.93 8.59 9.83
CA PHE A 153 -11.15 9.63 10.83
C PHE A 153 -12.45 10.40 10.62
N ILE A 154 -13.02 10.35 9.42
CA ILE A 154 -14.24 11.07 9.05
C ILE A 154 -15.26 10.08 8.49
N GLY A 155 -16.44 10.01 9.10
CA GLY A 155 -17.57 9.25 8.56
C GLY A 155 -18.16 9.98 7.36
N LEU A 156 -18.12 9.34 6.18
CA LEU A 156 -18.81 9.82 4.98
C LEU A 156 -20.07 8.98 4.70
N PRO A 157 -21.17 9.60 4.25
CA PRO A 157 -22.36 8.87 3.81
C PRO A 157 -21.98 7.80 2.78
N ARG A 158 -22.54 6.60 2.91
CA ARG A 158 -22.27 5.42 2.06
C ARG A 158 -20.87 4.78 2.18
N HIS A 159 -20.07 5.17 3.18
CA HIS A 159 -18.70 4.66 3.41
C HIS A 159 -18.53 3.93 4.76
N CYS A 160 -19.62 3.57 5.43
CA CYS A 160 -19.60 3.04 6.81
C CYS A 160 -18.68 1.81 6.98
N LEU A 161 -18.76 0.84 6.07
CA LEU A 161 -17.89 -0.34 6.11
C LEU A 161 -16.44 -0.03 5.72
N HIS A 162 -16.23 0.89 4.79
CA HIS A 162 -14.90 1.31 4.35
C HIS A 162 -14.14 1.97 5.50
N HIS A 163 -14.75 2.96 6.14
CA HIS A 163 -14.26 3.61 7.35
C HIS A 163 -13.76 2.58 8.38
N ARG A 164 -14.57 1.54 8.66
CA ARG A 164 -14.22 0.55 9.68
C ARG A 164 -12.99 -0.27 9.29
N THR A 165 -12.88 -0.68 8.02
CA THR A 165 -11.69 -1.40 7.55
C THR A 165 -10.43 -0.53 7.56
N GLU A 166 -10.56 0.78 7.32
CA GLU A 166 -9.43 1.72 7.42
C GLU A 166 -8.99 1.94 8.87
N VAL A 167 -9.93 2.05 9.81
CA VAL A 167 -9.61 2.18 11.25
C VAL A 167 -8.89 0.94 11.78
N SER A 168 -9.26 -0.26 11.33
CA SER A 168 -8.60 -1.50 11.74
C SER A 168 -7.14 -1.60 11.29
N GLN A 169 -6.72 -0.80 10.30
CA GLN A 169 -5.31 -0.68 9.89
C GLN A 169 -4.52 0.24 10.84
N HIS A 170 -5.20 0.95 11.75
CA HIS A 170 -4.60 1.86 12.72
C HIS A 170 -4.33 1.16 14.06
N PRO A 171 -3.08 1.10 14.56
CA PRO A 171 -2.80 0.62 15.91
C PRO A 171 -3.24 1.69 16.92
N GLY A 172 -4.32 1.45 17.67
CA GLY A 172 -4.84 2.40 18.67
C GLY A 172 -3.89 2.60 19.84
N GLY A 173 -3.47 3.85 20.12
CA GLY A 173 -2.67 4.19 21.31
C GLY A 173 -2.24 5.66 21.33
N ARG A 174 -2.36 6.33 22.49
CA ARG A 174 -2.12 7.78 22.69
C ARG A 174 -0.65 8.17 22.91
N ASP A 175 0.29 7.23 22.82
CA ASP A 175 1.72 7.48 22.98
C ASP A 175 2.45 7.44 21.64
N GLN A 176 3.10 8.56 21.28
CA GLN A 176 3.76 8.79 19.98
C GLN A 176 5.31 8.77 20.08
N PRO A 177 6.02 7.63 19.95
CA PRO A 177 7.51 7.53 20.04
C PRO A 177 8.25 7.51 18.67
N ARG A 178 9.33 8.29 18.46
CA ARG A 178 10.01 8.62 17.15
C ARG A 178 10.25 7.44 16.16
N CYS A 179 10.09 7.68 14.84
CA CYS A 179 10.20 6.70 13.74
C CYS A 179 11.37 7.01 12.78
N ASN A 180 12.00 5.95 12.24
CA ASN A 180 12.91 6.01 11.09
C ASN A 180 12.15 5.64 9.81
N PHE A 181 12.27 6.45 8.77
CA PHE A 181 11.67 6.24 7.46
C PHE A 181 12.50 5.20 6.66
N ASP A 182 11.89 4.30 5.88
CA ASP A 182 12.67 3.43 4.96
C ASP A 182 13.38 4.33 3.96
N ARG A 183 14.70 4.41 4.06
CA ARG A 183 15.51 5.35 3.29
C ARG A 183 15.26 5.24 1.78
N ARG A 184 14.88 4.05 1.29
CA ARG A 184 14.54 3.77 -0.11
C ARG A 184 13.33 4.54 -0.62
N LEU A 185 12.43 4.99 0.26
CA LEU A 185 11.22 5.70 -0.13
C LEU A 185 11.26 7.19 0.26
N LYS A 186 12.42 7.68 0.72
CA LYS A 186 12.52 8.97 1.42
C LYS A 186 12.11 10.08 0.47
N GLY A 187 11.01 10.74 0.82
CA GLY A 187 10.48 11.85 0.04
C GLY A 187 9.27 11.49 -0.83
N MET A 188 8.89 10.20 -0.95
CA MET A 188 7.70 9.75 -1.68
C MET A 188 6.50 10.68 -1.40
N THR A 189 5.83 11.14 -2.46
CA THR A 189 4.69 12.06 -2.33
C THR A 189 3.36 11.31 -2.17
N PRO A 190 2.30 11.95 -1.66
CA PRO A 190 0.96 11.37 -1.62
C PRO A 190 0.45 10.91 -3.00
N GLU A 191 0.74 11.68 -4.05
CA GLU A 191 0.35 11.39 -5.43
C GLU A 191 1.11 10.18 -5.98
N GLU A 192 2.40 10.06 -5.65
CA GLU A 192 3.19 8.86 -6.00
C GLU A 192 2.70 7.65 -5.22
N ALA A 193 2.34 7.82 -3.96
CA ALA A 193 1.72 6.77 -3.19
C ALA A 193 0.25 6.50 -3.57
N HIS A 194 -0.33 7.29 -4.50
CA HIS A 194 -1.76 7.34 -4.86
C HIS A 194 -2.66 7.17 -3.61
N LEU A 195 -2.30 7.90 -2.57
CA LEU A 195 -3.02 7.91 -1.31
C LEU A 195 -4.20 8.85 -1.49
N GLU A 196 -5.41 8.30 -1.56
CA GLU A 196 -6.58 9.02 -1.06
C GLU A 196 -6.38 9.18 0.46
N SER A 197 -5.53 10.16 0.80
CA SER A 197 -5.28 10.71 2.13
C SER A 197 -4.97 9.69 3.24
N GLY A 198 -4.14 8.71 2.90
CA GLY A 198 -3.73 7.64 3.80
C GLY A 198 -2.49 7.89 4.65
N HIS A 199 -2.49 7.28 5.83
CA HIS A 199 -1.32 7.15 6.67
C HIS A 199 -0.46 5.97 6.20
N VAL A 200 0.86 6.15 6.22
CA VAL A 200 1.82 5.06 5.97
C VAL A 200 2.30 4.51 7.31
N TYR A 201 2.11 3.21 7.53
CA TYR A 201 2.63 2.50 8.69
C TYR A 201 3.78 1.61 8.30
N TYR A 202 4.88 1.72 9.07
CA TYR A 202 6.05 0.87 8.94
C TYR A 202 6.01 -0.24 9.98
N VAL A 203 6.12 -1.49 9.53
CA VAL A 203 6.34 -2.66 10.40
C VAL A 203 7.73 -3.22 10.11
N GLY A 204 8.74 -2.78 10.88
CA GLY A 204 10.09 -3.35 10.83
C GLY A 204 10.29 -4.48 11.85
N PRO A 205 11.36 -5.29 11.71
CA PRO A 205 11.67 -6.41 12.61
C PRO A 205 12.07 -6.01 14.06
N GLY A 206 11.75 -4.80 14.51
CA GLY A 206 12.15 -4.24 15.81
C GLY A 206 11.02 -3.55 16.61
N GLY A 207 9.74 -3.82 16.32
CA GLY A 207 8.62 -3.47 17.22
C GLY A 207 8.33 -1.98 17.44
N GLY A 208 9.07 -1.05 16.82
CA GLY A 208 8.82 0.39 16.91
C GLY A 208 8.12 0.91 15.65
N SER A 209 6.88 1.38 15.79
CA SER A 209 6.10 2.00 14.71
C SER A 209 5.49 3.33 15.16
N LYS A 210 5.67 4.40 14.37
CA LYS A 210 4.79 5.58 14.31
C LYS A 210 4.04 5.61 12.99
N PRO A 211 2.85 6.21 12.97
CA PRO A 211 2.25 6.68 11.73
C PRO A 211 3.03 7.86 11.15
N MET A 212 3.12 7.90 9.82
CA MET A 212 3.36 9.12 9.07
C MET A 212 2.03 9.59 8.48
N VAL A 213 1.61 10.81 8.84
CA VAL A 213 0.45 11.48 8.24
C VAL A 213 0.92 12.16 6.96
N PHE A 214 0.49 11.70 5.80
CA PHE A 214 0.52 12.52 4.60
C PHE A 214 -0.64 13.51 4.68
N ALA A 215 -0.42 14.65 5.37
CA ALA A 215 -1.32 15.78 5.28
C ALA A 215 -1.08 16.48 3.94
N GLY A 216 -1.62 15.91 2.86
CA GLY A 216 -1.87 16.62 1.62
C GLY A 216 -3.26 17.22 1.72
N ALA A 217 -3.36 18.55 1.89
CA ALA A 217 -4.59 19.24 1.62
C ALA A 217 -4.91 19.04 0.14
N ILE A 218 -5.98 18.31 -0.15
CA ILE A 218 -6.55 18.28 -1.49
C ILE A 218 -7.26 19.63 -1.65
N ALA A 219 -6.86 20.39 -2.68
CA ALA A 219 -7.58 21.56 -3.15
C ALA A 219 -8.93 21.16 -3.75
#